data_AF-A0A7V8YJW1-F1
#
_entry.id   AF-A0A7V8YJW1-F1
#
_cell.length_a   1.000
_cell.length_b   1.000
_cell.length_c   1.000
_cell.angle_alpha   90.00
_cell.angle_beta   90.00
_cell.angle_gamma   90.00
#
_symmetry.space_group_name_H-M   'P 1'
#
loop_
_entity.id
_entity.type
_entity.pdbx_description
1 polymer ?
#
loop_
_entity_poly.entity_id
_entity_poly.type
_entity_poly.pdbx_seq_one_letter_code
_entity_poly.pdbx_strand_id
1 'polypeptide(L)'
;MTAVMAQASTRRFHFTTQGVAPFGPDWERLSDADFRDRCDRLDSLGAVIGSPPEWAWDLLRIARAVFLVDKRFRRQVPDGWTRTIELSVQVLEPEAWTSLVRQDLNALLGMLTSDVWRV
;
A
#
# COMPACT_ATOMS: atom_id res chain seq x y z
N MET A 1 36.18 16.36 -3.12
CA MET A 1 35.20 15.73 -2.20
C MET A 1 33.86 15.73 -2.92
N THR A 2 33.57 14.65 -3.66
CA THR A 2 32.37 14.54 -4.48
C THR A 2 31.30 13.87 -3.63
N ALA A 3 30.26 14.61 -3.27
CA ALA A 3 29.11 14.06 -2.58
C ALA A 3 28.45 13.03 -3.51
N VAL A 4 28.62 11.75 -3.19
CA VAL A 4 27.81 10.69 -3.78
C VAL A 4 26.39 10.97 -3.33
N MET A 5 25.55 11.48 -4.24
CA MET A 5 24.10 11.52 -4.03
C MET A 5 23.66 10.07 -3.83
N ALA A 6 23.50 9.67 -2.57
CA ALA A 6 22.94 8.37 -2.27
C ALA A 6 21.51 8.38 -2.84
N GLN A 7 21.29 7.53 -3.85
CA GLN A 7 19.98 7.37 -4.45
C GLN A 7 19.02 6.93 -3.35
N ALA A 8 17.90 7.65 -3.19
CA ALA A 8 16.78 7.19 -2.39
C ALA A 8 16.32 5.85 -2.98
N SER A 9 16.61 4.75 -2.28
CA SER A 9 16.27 3.41 -2.72
C SER A 9 14.74 3.27 -2.73
N THR A 10 14.16 3.28 -3.93
CA THR A 10 12.73 3.02 -4.08
C THR A 10 12.47 1.57 -3.75
N ARG A 11 11.53 1.30 -2.85
CA ARG A 11 11.09 -0.06 -2.56
C ARG A 11 9.70 -0.29 -3.15
N ARG A 12 9.51 -1.48 -3.73
CA ARG A 12 8.29 -1.86 -4.42
C ARG A 12 7.58 -2.96 -3.65
N PHE A 13 6.29 -2.81 -3.45
CA PHE A 13 5.46 -3.76 -2.71
C PHE A 13 4.20 -4.09 -3.49
N HIS A 14 3.77 -5.34 -3.48
CA HIS A 14 2.50 -5.74 -4.09
C HIS A 14 1.61 -6.48 -3.09
N PHE A 15 0.42 -5.94 -2.84
CA PHE A 15 -0.60 -6.57 -2.02
C PHE A 15 -1.59 -7.38 -2.86
N THR A 16 -1.73 -8.66 -2.54
CA THR A 16 -2.67 -9.57 -3.21
C THR A 16 -3.46 -10.40 -2.20
N THR A 17 -4.75 -10.59 -2.50
CA THR A 17 -5.65 -11.49 -1.76
C THR A 17 -5.70 -12.89 -2.40
N GLN A 18 -5.41 -12.98 -3.70
CA GLN A 18 -5.33 -14.24 -4.43
C GLN A 18 -3.90 -14.46 -4.90
N GLY A 19 -3.13 -15.19 -4.08
CA GLY A 19 -1.70 -15.37 -4.27
C GLY A 19 -1.31 -15.63 -5.73
N VAL A 20 -0.24 -14.95 -6.15
CA VAL A 20 0.44 -15.07 -7.44
C VAL A 20 -0.05 -14.12 -8.55
N ALA A 21 -0.26 -12.83 -8.26
CA ALA A 21 -0.06 -11.85 -9.32
C ALA A 21 1.46 -11.80 -9.67
N PRO A 22 1.86 -11.95 -10.95
CA PRO A 22 3.27 -12.03 -11.31
C PRO A 22 3.88 -10.62 -11.29
N PHE A 23 4.40 -10.20 -10.15
CA PHE A 23 5.32 -9.07 -10.08
C PHE A 23 6.76 -9.56 -10.22
N GLY A 24 7.60 -8.72 -10.82
CA GLY A 24 9.03 -9.02 -11.00
C GLY A 24 9.77 -9.22 -9.67
N PRO A 25 11.02 -9.72 -9.70
CA PRO A 25 11.79 -10.05 -8.50
C PRO A 25 12.04 -8.84 -7.56
N ASP A 26 11.92 -7.61 -8.07
CA ASP A 26 12.12 -6.39 -7.30
C ASP A 26 10.91 -6.00 -6.43
N TRP A 27 9.81 -6.74 -6.51
CA TRP A 27 8.59 -6.49 -5.74
C TRP A 27 8.49 -7.41 -4.53
N GLU A 28 8.36 -6.81 -3.34
CA GLU A 28 8.05 -7.55 -2.12
C GLU A 28 6.55 -7.86 -2.05
N ARG A 29 6.20 -9.12 -1.87
CA ARG A 29 4.80 -9.54 -1.73
C ARG A 29 4.26 -9.23 -0.33
N LEU A 30 3.06 -8.66 -0.29
CA LEU A 30 2.21 -8.49 0.87
C LEU A 30 0.89 -9.26 0.66
N SER A 31 0.33 -9.82 1.73
CA SER A 31 -0.99 -10.48 1.69
C SER A 31 -1.71 -10.41 3.04
N ASP A 32 -2.93 -10.94 3.09
CA ASP A 32 -3.69 -11.05 4.33
C ASP A 32 -2.95 -11.83 5.43
N ALA A 33 -2.09 -12.79 5.07
CA ALA A 33 -1.29 -13.58 6.01
C ALA A 33 -0.25 -12.73 6.77
N ASP A 34 0.04 -11.52 6.30
CA ASP A 34 1.00 -10.61 6.93
C ASP A 34 0.39 -9.81 8.10
N PHE A 35 -0.94 -9.88 8.29
CA PHE A 35 -1.62 -9.27 9.42
C PHE A 35 -1.74 -10.25 10.58
N ARG A 36 -1.58 -9.73 11.81
CA ARG A 36 -1.87 -10.50 13.02
C ARG A 36 -3.36 -10.62 13.31
N ASP A 37 -4.17 -9.68 12.81
CA ASP A 37 -5.61 -9.65 13.02
C ASP A 37 -6.34 -10.53 12.00
N ARG A 38 -7.46 -11.15 12.41
CA ARG A 38 -8.28 -11.96 11.51
C ARG A 38 -9.30 -11.06 10.80
N CYS A 39 -9.19 -10.95 9.48
CA CYS A 39 -10.06 -10.09 8.68
C CYS A 39 -11.56 -10.51 8.72
N ASP A 40 -11.83 -11.75 9.16
CA ASP A 40 -13.14 -12.39 9.30
C ASP A 40 -14.17 -11.55 10.11
N ARG A 41 -13.69 -10.64 10.98
CA ARG A 41 -14.57 -9.75 11.76
C ARG A 41 -15.33 -8.77 10.86
N LEU A 42 -14.74 -8.31 9.77
CA LEU A 42 -15.34 -7.31 8.90
C LEU A 42 -16.40 -7.92 7.98
N ASP A 43 -16.15 -9.15 7.52
CA ASP A 43 -17.14 -9.94 6.77
C ASP A 43 -18.39 -10.20 7.62
N SER A 44 -18.18 -10.52 8.91
CA SER A 44 -19.25 -10.72 9.89
C SER A 44 -20.10 -9.47 10.09
N LEU A 45 -19.51 -8.27 9.99
CA LEU A 45 -20.24 -7.01 10.12
C LEU A 45 -21.07 -6.71 8.87
N GLY A 46 -20.53 -6.93 7.67
CA GLY A 46 -21.26 -6.74 6.41
C GLY A 46 -22.51 -7.62 6.31
N ALA A 47 -22.49 -8.82 6.90
CA ALA A 47 -23.67 -9.68 6.99
C ALA A 47 -24.81 -9.08 7.84
N VAL A 48 -24.50 -8.17 8.77
CA VAL A 48 -25.48 -7.55 9.69
C VAL A 48 -26.00 -6.22 9.17
N ILE A 49 -25.14 -5.39 8.56
CA ILE A 49 -25.47 -4.00 8.17
C ILE A 49 -25.67 -3.80 6.66
N GLY A 50 -25.51 -4.85 5.87
CA GLY A 50 -25.46 -4.80 4.40
C GLY A 50 -24.01 -4.78 3.88
N SER A 51 -23.81 -5.32 2.68
CA SER A 51 -22.47 -5.33 2.06
C SER A 51 -22.07 -3.90 1.67
N PRO A 52 -20.91 -3.39 2.11
CA PRO A 52 -20.38 -2.15 1.59
C PRO A 52 -20.15 -2.25 0.07
N PRO A 53 -20.11 -1.11 -0.64
CA PRO A 53 -19.71 -1.09 -2.04
C PRO A 53 -18.27 -1.57 -2.21
N GLU A 54 -17.94 -2.09 -3.40
CA GLU A 54 -16.63 -2.70 -3.69
C GLU A 54 -15.46 -1.72 -3.47
N TRP A 55 -15.59 -0.47 -3.90
CA TRP A 55 -14.58 0.56 -3.64
C TRP A 55 -14.25 0.76 -2.14
N ALA A 56 -15.20 0.51 -1.24
CA ALA A 56 -14.96 0.65 0.20
C ALA A 56 -14.10 -0.50 0.74
N TRP A 57 -14.32 -1.71 0.21
CA TRP A 57 -13.43 -2.85 0.46
C TRP A 57 -12.04 -2.61 -0.12
N ASP A 58 -11.95 -1.99 -1.29
CA ASP A 58 -10.67 -1.62 -1.90
C ASP A 58 -9.92 -0.58 -1.08
N LEU A 59 -10.60 0.45 -0.59
CA LEU A 59 -10.01 1.45 0.28
C LEU A 59 -9.44 0.82 1.56
N LEU A 60 -10.17 -0.13 2.16
CA LEU A 60 -9.68 -0.89 3.31
C LEU A 60 -8.43 -1.72 2.95
N ARG A 61 -8.42 -2.41 1.80
CA ARG A 61 -7.25 -3.18 1.33
C ARG A 61 -6.04 -2.28 1.13
N ILE A 62 -6.23 -1.11 0.51
CA ILE A 62 -5.18 -0.11 0.32
C ILE A 62 -4.64 0.37 1.68
N ALA A 63 -5.52 0.76 2.60
CA ALA A 63 -5.11 1.22 3.93
C ALA A 63 -4.32 0.16 4.70
N ARG A 64 -4.76 -1.11 4.61
CA ARG A 64 -4.07 -2.27 5.16
C ARG A 64 -2.68 -2.45 4.53
N ALA A 65 -2.57 -2.42 3.20
CA ALA A 65 -1.30 -2.57 2.50
C ALA A 65 -0.31 -1.43 2.87
N VAL A 66 -0.78 -0.18 2.88
CA VAL A 66 -0.01 1.00 3.31
C VAL A 66 0.51 0.81 4.73
N PHE A 67 -0.35 0.36 5.66
CA PHE A 67 0.06 0.09 7.05
C PHE A 67 1.20 -0.94 7.11
N LEU A 68 1.11 -2.04 6.35
CA LEU A 68 2.19 -3.03 6.32
C LEU A 68 3.50 -2.43 5.80
N VAL A 69 3.45 -1.68 4.70
CA VAL A 69 4.64 -1.04 4.12
C VAL A 69 5.27 -0.06 5.11
N ASP A 70 4.46 0.79 5.75
CA ASP A 70 4.94 1.77 6.72
C ASP A 70 5.69 1.11 7.89
N LYS A 71 5.19 -0.03 8.38
CA LYS A 71 5.80 -0.80 9.47
C LYS A 71 7.03 -1.60 9.02
N ARG A 72 7.08 -2.09 7.78
CA ARG A 72 8.16 -2.93 7.27
C ARG A 72 9.35 -2.15 6.74
N PHE A 73 9.11 -1.04 6.04
CA PHE A 73 10.18 -0.25 5.44
C PHE A 73 10.83 0.68 6.46
N ARG A 74 11.86 0.21 7.15
CA ARG A 74 12.63 1.06 8.09
C ARG A 74 13.27 2.25 7.37
N ARG A 75 13.28 3.42 8.03
CA ARG A 75 13.93 4.66 7.55
C ARG A 75 15.46 4.56 7.67
N GLN A 76 16.07 3.80 6.76
CA GLN A 76 17.52 3.74 6.56
C GLN A 76 17.86 4.39 5.22
N VAL A 77 17.40 5.62 5.04
CA VAL A 77 17.47 6.37 3.78
C VAL A 77 18.50 7.51 3.89
N PRO A 78 19.01 8.03 2.76
CA PRO A 78 20.11 9.01 2.74
C PRO A 78 19.90 10.28 3.55
N ASP A 79 18.68 10.82 3.53
CA ASP A 79 18.28 12.01 4.29
C ASP A 79 17.86 11.69 5.73
N GLY A 80 17.88 10.40 6.10
CA GLY A 80 17.45 9.90 7.40
C GLY A 80 15.94 9.84 7.59
N TRP A 81 15.13 10.20 6.59
CA TRP A 81 13.70 10.43 6.78
C TRP A 81 12.81 9.92 5.64
N THR A 82 12.96 10.45 4.42
CA THR A 82 11.97 10.32 3.34
C THR A 82 12.19 9.02 2.56
N ARG A 83 11.20 8.13 2.59
CA ARG A 83 11.19 6.90 1.77
C ARG A 83 10.49 7.17 0.44
N THR A 84 10.93 6.48 -0.61
CA THR A 84 10.21 6.41 -1.89
C THR A 84 9.61 5.03 -2.05
N ILE A 85 8.30 4.97 -2.20
CA ILE A 85 7.51 3.73 -2.13
C ILE A 85 6.67 3.60 -3.40
N GLU A 86 6.77 2.43 -4.03
CA GLU A 86 5.85 1.99 -5.09
C GLU A 86 5.00 0.86 -4.52
N LEU A 87 3.68 1.00 -4.55
CA LEU A 87 2.76 0.03 -3.99
C LEU A 87 1.72 -0.35 -5.05
N SER A 88 1.56 -1.63 -5.32
CA SER A 88 0.46 -2.13 -6.14
C SER A 88 -0.51 -2.89 -5.24
N VAL A 89 -1.80 -2.64 -5.37
CA VAL A 89 -2.84 -3.29 -4.56
C VAL A 89 -3.87 -3.94 -5.48
N GLN A 90 -4.18 -5.20 -5.22
CA GLN A 90 -5.30 -5.87 -5.87
C GLN A 90 -6.63 -5.30 -5.37
N VAL A 91 -7.40 -4.72 -6.29
CA VAL A 91 -8.70 -4.09 -6.05
C VAL A 91 -9.81 -4.83 -6.80
N LEU A 92 -11.05 -4.70 -6.33
CA LEU A 92 -12.28 -5.23 -6.92
C LEU A 92 -12.78 -4.34 -8.05
N GLU A 93 -12.70 -3.01 -7.89
CA GLU A 93 -13.23 -2.01 -8.82
C GLU A 93 -12.10 -1.08 -9.32
N PRO A 94 -11.20 -1.53 -10.22
CA PRO A 94 -10.06 -0.73 -10.70
C PRO A 94 -10.45 0.62 -11.29
N GLU A 95 -11.61 0.72 -11.94
CA GLU A 95 -12.14 1.91 -12.58
C GLU A 95 -12.48 3.04 -11.59
N ALA A 96 -12.79 2.71 -10.33
CA ALA A 96 -13.02 3.71 -9.28
C ALA A 96 -11.73 4.45 -8.91
N TRP A 97 -10.57 3.82 -9.11
CA TRP A 97 -9.25 4.34 -8.76
C TRP A 97 -8.61 5.12 -9.92
N THR A 98 -9.33 6.14 -10.38
CA THR A 98 -8.86 7.03 -11.47
C THR A 98 -7.52 7.70 -11.15
N SER A 99 -6.87 8.27 -12.15
CA SER A 99 -5.61 9.01 -11.94
C SER A 99 -5.76 10.18 -10.95
N LEU A 100 -6.91 10.85 -10.90
CA LEU A 100 -7.17 11.92 -9.93
C LEU A 100 -7.26 11.37 -8.50
N VAL A 101 -8.04 10.31 -8.29
CA VAL A 101 -8.18 9.65 -6.99
C VAL A 101 -6.83 9.11 -6.49
N ARG A 102 -6.02 8.53 -7.39
CA ARG A 102 -4.66 8.08 -7.04
C ARG A 102 -3.73 9.23 -6.70
N GLN A 103 -3.85 10.39 -7.35
CA GLN A 103 -3.08 11.58 -6.99
C GLN A 103 -3.43 12.07 -5.59
N ASP A 104 -4.72 12.18 -5.27
CA ASP A 104 -5.19 12.58 -3.94
C ASP A 104 -4.75 11.57 -2.86
N LEU A 105 -4.84 10.27 -3.17
CA LEU A 105 -4.36 9.21 -2.29
C LEU A 105 -2.85 9.34 -2.03
N ASN A 106 -2.04 9.49 -3.08
CA ASN A 106 -0.58 9.63 -2.95
C ASN A 106 -0.21 10.90 -2.15
N ALA A 107 -0.92 12.01 -2.34
CA ALA A 107 -0.72 13.24 -1.58
C ALA A 107 -1.10 13.08 -0.09
N LEU A 108 -2.26 12.45 0.19
CA LEU A 108 -2.69 12.14 1.54
C LEU A 108 -1.68 11.24 2.27
N LEU A 109 -1.24 10.17 1.62
CA LEU A 109 -0.24 9.26 2.18
C LEU A 109 1.08 9.98 2.45
N GLY A 110 1.53 10.82 1.52
CA GLY A 110 2.74 11.62 1.72
C GLY A 110 2.62 12.59 2.88
N MET A 111 1.47 13.25 3.04
CA MET A 111 1.20 14.10 4.19
C MET A 111 1.25 13.32 5.52
N LEU A 112 0.62 12.14 5.58
CA LEU A 112 0.49 11.36 6.80
C LEU A 112 1.79 10.66 7.22
N THR A 113 2.67 10.35 6.27
CA THR A 113 3.87 9.51 6.50
C THR A 113 5.19 10.27 6.32
N SER A 114 5.13 11.46 5.70
CA SER A 114 6.29 12.22 5.21
C SER A 114 7.14 11.47 4.17
N ASP A 115 6.53 10.55 3.42
CA ASP A 115 7.17 9.77 2.35
C ASP A 115 6.62 10.11 0.96
N VAL A 116 7.30 9.64 -0.08
CA VAL A 116 6.82 9.72 -1.47
C VAL A 116 6.16 8.41 -1.86
N TRP A 117 4.86 8.45 -2.15
CA TRP A 117 4.08 7.27 -2.54
C TRP A 117 3.71 7.28 -4.03
N ARG A 118 3.72 6.08 -4.62
CA ARG A 118 3.15 5.75 -5.93
C ARG A 118 2.30 4.48 -5.78
N VAL A 119 1.03 4.67 -5.45
CA VAL A 119 -0.01 3.63 -5.40
C VAL A 119 -0.75 3.52 -6.74
#